data_AF-A0A957FNP7-F1
#
_entry.id   AF-A0A957FNP7-F1
#
_cell.length_a   1.000
_cell.length_b   1.000
_cell.length_c   1.000
_cell.angle_alpha   90.00
_cell.angle_beta   90.00
_cell.angle_gamma   90.00
#
_symmetry.space_group_name_H-M   'P 1'
#
loop_
_entity.id
_entity.type
_entity.pdbx_description
1 polymer ?
#
loop_
_entity_poly.entity_id
_entity_poly.type
_entity_poly.pdbx_seq_one_letter_code
_entity_poly.pdbx_strand_id
1 'polypeptide(L)'
;MKKAVALFVVLATLLFSTMIFAAPSVSNDTDGSQPEPQPAAPVAAMKVNTAVVSWTPNSASTSHVLTIAGPDGLYLRQTIERGAEMNLGAVDAQGKALPDGSYTYEMYAVPSQSASAEGERGTTAVSSAVTQSGSFMVKDGQFVTAVSEDTKTDGDANANATPSNGLAGSGNAIAAQTIATDLIVQGSNCVGVDCASSENFGFDTIRLKENNLRIKFQDTSSSGSFPTMDWQLTANDSSNGGLNKFSIESIDNSRVPFTIVGGAPSNSLYVNASGNVGIGTNAPLVETHIANGDSPAIRLEQNASSGFQAQTWDIAGNETNFFVRDVTNGSKLPFKIRPGAPTNSLYIDSDGDVGFGTQSPGASMHVFGNDGTTKVLVQESNSSAQFRTLVHVINNGPAAIQIEDSDSGDYWTMGLDADENGDFEINYNGGTAEFILDQGGNLTLSGALTQPDLPNRIQEQNRIISEQQEQIDALEARLAELEAALAEIVANSED
;
A
#
# COMPACT_ATOMS: atom_id res chain seq x y z
N MET A 1 23.53 50.77 2.56
CA MET A 1 22.77 51.75 1.73
C MET A 1 22.32 51.01 0.48
N LYS A 2 21.05 50.76 0.14
CA LYS A 2 19.71 51.15 0.63
C LYS A 2 18.87 49.85 0.65
N LYS A 3 18.32 49.51 1.83
CA LYS A 3 16.88 49.47 2.19
C LYS A 3 16.13 48.25 1.59
N ALA A 4 15.75 47.22 2.34
CA ALA A 4 14.93 47.18 3.56
C ALA A 4 13.53 47.80 3.34
N VAL A 5 12.59 47.00 2.79
CA VAL A 5 11.14 46.99 3.06
C VAL A 5 10.59 45.67 2.49
N ALA A 6 10.29 44.69 3.35
CA ALA A 6 9.21 43.69 3.21
C ALA A 6 9.30 42.69 4.38
N LEU A 7 9.35 43.27 5.58
CA LEU A 7 9.15 42.60 6.86
C LEU A 7 7.69 42.90 7.23
N PHE A 8 6.74 42.09 6.76
CA PHE A 8 5.37 42.02 7.28
C PHE A 8 4.71 40.76 6.67
N VAL A 9 4.01 39.98 7.50
CA VAL A 9 3.23 38.74 7.19
C VAL A 9 3.88 37.38 7.56
N VAL A 10 4.77 37.33 8.57
CA VAL A 10 5.00 36.06 9.32
C VAL A 10 5.08 36.36 10.81
N LEU A 11 3.93 36.62 11.46
CA LEU A 11 3.81 36.65 12.93
C LEU A 11 2.35 36.56 13.41
N ALA A 12 1.77 35.37 13.35
CA ALA A 12 0.60 34.86 14.10
C ALA A 12 0.38 33.44 13.56
N THR A 13 0.68 32.33 14.22
CA THR A 13 0.19 31.88 15.52
C THR A 13 1.06 30.69 15.96
N LEU A 14 1.82 30.83 17.04
CA LEU A 14 2.47 29.72 17.75
C LEU A 14 2.88 30.24 19.13
N LEU A 15 2.04 30.00 20.14
CA LEU A 15 2.40 29.94 21.57
C LEU A 15 1.16 29.66 22.43
N PHE A 16 1.31 28.70 23.35
CA PHE A 16 0.54 28.26 24.54
C PHE A 16 0.34 26.73 24.47
N SER A 17 1.33 25.89 24.78
CA SER A 17 2.03 25.67 26.07
C SER A 17 1.10 25.39 27.26
N THR A 18 0.88 24.10 27.48
CA THR A 18 0.95 23.37 28.76
C THR A 18 0.73 24.17 30.05
N MET A 19 -0.43 23.93 30.69
CA MET A 19 -0.59 24.10 32.13
C MET A 19 -1.01 22.77 32.75
N ILE A 20 -0.09 22.22 33.53
CA ILE A 20 -0.30 21.17 34.53
C ILE A 20 -0.83 21.88 35.78
N PHE A 21 -2.01 21.50 36.26
CA PHE A 21 -2.45 21.75 37.63
C PHE A 21 -2.81 20.43 38.28
N ALA A 22 -2.09 20.13 39.37
CA ALA A 22 -2.37 19.03 40.27
C ALA A 22 -3.65 19.31 41.06
N ALA A 23 -4.58 18.36 41.10
CA ALA A 23 -5.73 18.36 41.99
C ALA A 23 -5.38 17.62 43.29
N PRO A 24 -5.75 18.13 44.47
CA PRO A 24 -5.74 17.35 45.70
C PRO A 24 -6.99 16.49 45.80
N SER A 25 -6.80 15.26 46.28
CA SER A 25 -7.83 14.32 46.67
C SER A 25 -8.55 14.77 47.95
N VAL A 26 -9.87 14.93 47.92
CA VAL A 26 -10.75 14.68 49.07
C VAL A 26 -12.09 14.15 48.57
N SER A 27 -12.43 12.97 49.07
CA SER A 27 -13.70 12.27 49.01
C SER A 27 -14.83 13.05 49.68
N ASN A 28 -16.01 13.09 49.06
CA ASN A 28 -17.26 12.90 49.78
C ASN A 28 -18.34 12.42 48.83
N ASP A 29 -18.89 11.26 49.18
CA ASP A 29 -20.11 10.68 48.64
C ASP A 29 -21.25 11.70 48.59
N THR A 30 -21.87 11.84 47.42
CA THR A 30 -23.33 11.90 47.30
C THR A 30 -23.71 11.24 45.99
N ASP A 31 -24.36 10.08 46.13
CA ASP A 31 -25.13 9.39 45.11
C ASP A 31 -26.02 10.39 44.36
N GLY A 32 -25.64 10.66 43.12
CA GLY A 32 -26.34 11.48 42.15
C GLY A 32 -26.64 10.66 40.91
N SER A 33 -27.23 9.48 41.10
CA SER A 33 -27.95 8.78 40.05
C SER A 33 -29.00 9.74 39.46
N GLN A 34 -28.75 10.22 38.24
CA GLN A 34 -29.80 10.84 37.42
C GLN A 34 -30.93 9.82 37.29
N PRO A 35 -32.17 10.14 37.68
CA PRO A 35 -33.27 9.22 37.48
C PRO A 35 -33.48 9.08 35.96
N GLU A 36 -33.38 7.84 35.51
CA GLU A 36 -33.82 7.39 34.20
C GLU A 36 -35.20 8.01 33.88
N PRO A 37 -35.43 8.56 32.67
CA PRO A 37 -36.73 9.15 32.35
C PRO A 37 -37.79 8.06 32.43
N GLN A 38 -38.62 8.16 33.48
CA GLN A 38 -39.73 7.23 33.70
C GLN A 38 -40.66 7.29 32.48
N PRO A 39 -41.07 6.14 31.89
CA PRO A 39 -41.96 6.14 30.73
C PRO A 39 -43.23 6.92 31.07
N ALA A 40 -43.63 7.82 30.17
CA ALA A 40 -44.84 8.62 30.34
C ALA A 40 -46.02 7.68 30.64
N ALA A 41 -46.76 7.95 31.73
CA ALA A 41 -47.91 7.14 32.10
C ALA A 41 -48.91 7.08 30.93
N PRO A 42 -49.52 5.91 30.64
CA PRO A 42 -50.46 5.78 29.53
C PRO A 42 -51.63 6.74 29.70
N VAL A 43 -52.24 7.17 28.59
CA VAL A 43 -53.43 8.04 28.57
C VAL A 43 -54.63 7.33 29.21
N ALA A 44 -54.74 6.00 29.03
CA ALA A 44 -55.75 5.14 29.60
C ALA A 44 -55.23 3.70 29.84
N ALA A 45 -55.73 3.05 30.88
CA ALA A 45 -55.54 1.61 31.07
C ALA A 45 -56.52 0.84 30.18
N MET A 46 -56.01 0.01 29.27
CA MET A 46 -56.82 -0.83 28.40
C MET A 46 -56.97 -2.24 29.00
N LYS A 47 -58.18 -2.79 28.95
CA LYS A 47 -58.48 -4.17 29.32
C LYS A 47 -59.24 -4.85 28.18
N VAL A 48 -58.81 -6.05 27.84
CA VAL A 48 -59.47 -6.88 26.83
C VAL A 48 -60.03 -8.12 27.51
N ASN A 49 -61.33 -8.36 27.36
CA ASN A 49 -61.94 -9.66 27.62
C ASN A 49 -62.65 -10.14 26.35
N THR A 50 -63.14 -11.37 26.33
CA THR A 50 -63.71 -11.99 25.12
C THR A 50 -64.91 -11.25 24.53
N ALA A 51 -65.61 -10.40 25.29
CA ALA A 51 -66.82 -9.71 24.86
C ALA A 51 -66.68 -8.19 24.72
N VAL A 52 -65.76 -7.56 25.47
CA VAL A 52 -65.59 -6.11 25.55
C VAL A 52 -64.10 -5.75 25.65
N VAL A 53 -63.70 -4.73 24.88
CA VAL A 53 -62.48 -3.95 25.14
C VAL A 53 -62.87 -2.68 25.89
N SER A 54 -62.26 -2.45 27.05
CA SER A 54 -62.48 -1.24 27.84
C SER A 54 -61.22 -0.40 27.97
N TRP A 55 -61.39 0.93 27.94
CA TRP A 55 -60.34 1.89 28.28
C TRP A 55 -60.78 2.73 29.47
N THR A 56 -59.95 2.77 30.50
CA THR A 56 -60.14 3.60 31.69
C THR A 56 -59.16 4.77 31.65
N PRO A 57 -59.60 6.00 31.32
CA PRO A 57 -58.72 7.15 31.20
C PRO A 57 -58.10 7.57 32.54
N ASN A 58 -56.83 8.00 32.51
CA ASN A 58 -56.13 8.54 33.68
C ASN A 58 -56.55 10.01 33.90
N SER A 59 -56.85 10.40 35.15
CA SER A 59 -57.80 11.48 35.53
C SER A 59 -57.42 12.95 35.27
N ALA A 60 -56.43 13.23 34.40
CA ALA A 60 -55.85 14.57 34.20
C ALA A 60 -56.56 15.46 33.16
N SER A 61 -57.36 14.90 32.24
CA SER A 61 -57.94 15.64 31.09
C SER A 61 -59.47 15.76 31.12
N THR A 62 -60.03 16.80 30.51
CA THR A 62 -61.49 17.08 30.50
C THR A 62 -62.26 16.28 29.46
N SER A 63 -61.63 15.85 28.39
CA SER A 63 -62.20 14.92 27.41
C SER A 63 -61.10 14.13 26.70
N HIS A 64 -61.46 13.00 26.12
CA HIS A 64 -60.58 12.16 25.32
C HIS A 64 -61.23 11.85 23.99
N VAL A 65 -60.43 11.64 22.94
CA VAL A 65 -60.94 11.16 21.66
C VAL A 65 -60.29 9.81 21.38
N LEU A 66 -61.14 8.79 21.20
CA LEU A 66 -60.74 7.45 20.83
C LEU A 66 -61.08 7.22 19.36
N THR A 67 -60.10 6.83 18.58
CA THR A 67 -60.23 6.43 17.18
C THR A 67 -59.85 4.96 17.06
N ILE A 68 -60.69 4.15 16.43
CA ILE A 68 -60.47 2.73 16.18
C ILE A 68 -60.60 2.48 14.68
N ALA A 69 -59.59 1.86 14.10
CA ALA A 69 -59.59 1.39 12.73
C ALA A 69 -59.50 -0.14 12.70
N GLY A 70 -60.29 -0.77 11.84
CA GLY A 70 -60.34 -2.22 11.72
C GLY A 70 -60.59 -2.70 10.29
N PRO A 71 -60.77 -4.02 10.11
CA PRO A 71 -61.06 -4.63 8.81
C PRO A 71 -62.32 -4.08 8.15
N ASP A 72 -62.47 -4.33 6.85
CA ASP A 72 -63.62 -3.93 6.03
C ASP A 72 -63.93 -2.41 6.05
N GLY A 73 -62.90 -1.60 6.28
CA GLY A 73 -63.02 -0.13 6.32
C GLY A 73 -63.72 0.39 7.58
N LEU A 74 -63.81 -0.43 8.64
CA LEU A 74 -64.37 0.03 9.91
C LEU A 74 -63.52 1.17 10.48
N TYR A 75 -64.16 2.31 10.72
CA TYR A 75 -63.56 3.47 11.36
C TYR A 75 -64.55 4.06 12.37
N LEU A 76 -64.20 3.99 13.65
CA LEU A 76 -64.99 4.51 14.76
C LEU A 76 -64.21 5.62 15.43
N ARG A 77 -64.81 6.81 15.54
CA ARG A 77 -64.22 7.93 16.28
C ARG A 77 -65.23 8.47 17.27
N GLN A 78 -64.88 8.46 18.54
CA GLN A 78 -65.75 8.89 19.63
C GLN A 78 -65.03 9.89 20.52
N THR A 79 -65.73 10.96 20.92
CA THR A 79 -65.30 11.87 21.98
C THR A 79 -65.95 11.44 23.29
N ILE A 80 -65.16 11.30 24.34
CA ILE A 80 -65.59 10.82 25.66
C ILE A 80 -65.29 11.87 26.72
N GLU A 81 -66.30 12.19 27.52
CA GLU A 81 -66.20 13.15 28.61
C GLU A 81 -65.46 12.59 29.84
N ARG A 82 -64.97 13.48 30.70
CA ARG A 82 -64.18 13.13 31.89
C ARG A 82 -64.86 12.08 32.76
N GLY A 83 -64.15 10.98 33.03
CA GLY A 83 -64.55 9.94 33.99
C GLY A 83 -65.49 8.86 33.43
N ALA A 84 -65.87 8.93 32.14
CA ALA A 84 -66.62 7.85 31.50
C ALA A 84 -65.68 6.70 31.07
N GLU A 85 -66.12 5.46 31.30
CA GLU A 85 -65.44 4.26 30.77
C GLU A 85 -65.78 4.11 29.28
N MET A 86 -64.76 3.86 28.46
CA MET A 86 -64.92 3.63 27.03
C MET A 86 -65.00 2.13 26.80
N ASN A 87 -66.06 1.66 26.15
CA ASN A 87 -66.26 0.24 25.88
C ASN A 87 -66.56 0.01 24.41
N LEU A 88 -65.88 -0.96 23.81
CA LEU A 88 -66.23 -1.53 22.52
C LEU A 88 -66.66 -2.98 22.72
N GLY A 89 -67.91 -3.29 22.41
CA GLY A 89 -68.42 -4.66 22.40
C GLY A 89 -68.02 -5.40 21.12
N ALA A 90 -67.86 -6.72 21.21
CA ALA A 90 -67.62 -7.58 20.04
C ALA A 90 -68.83 -7.65 19.09
N VAL A 91 -69.98 -7.17 19.55
CA VAL A 91 -71.23 -7.03 18.80
C VAL A 91 -71.72 -5.59 18.96
N ASP A 92 -72.14 -4.96 17.86
CA ASP A 92 -72.69 -3.60 17.87
C ASP A 92 -74.09 -3.55 18.49
N ALA A 93 -74.63 -2.33 18.65
CA ALA A 93 -75.96 -2.10 19.24
C ALA A 93 -77.11 -2.68 18.38
N GLN A 94 -76.83 -3.15 17.16
CA GLN A 94 -77.75 -3.73 16.21
C GLN A 94 -77.63 -5.27 16.14
N GLY A 95 -76.78 -5.88 16.97
CA GLY A 95 -76.59 -7.33 17.03
C GLY A 95 -75.62 -7.90 15.99
N LYS A 96 -74.88 -7.06 15.27
CA LYS A 96 -73.89 -7.49 14.28
C LYS A 96 -72.51 -7.60 14.92
N ALA A 97 -71.87 -8.76 14.73
CA ALA A 97 -70.51 -8.98 15.20
C ALA A 97 -69.52 -8.06 14.45
N LEU A 98 -68.49 -7.60 15.16
CA LEU A 98 -67.35 -6.93 14.57
C LEU A 98 -66.63 -7.87 13.59
N PRO A 99 -66.17 -7.38 12.42
CA PRO A 99 -65.40 -8.19 11.48
C PRO A 99 -64.17 -8.83 12.15
N ASP A 100 -63.87 -10.07 11.79
CA ASP A 100 -62.65 -10.72 12.26
C ASP A 100 -61.41 -10.04 11.68
N GLY A 101 -60.40 -9.85 12.52
CA GLY A 101 -59.11 -9.28 12.11
C GLY A 101 -58.46 -8.39 13.16
N SER A 102 -57.42 -7.68 12.74
CA SER A 102 -56.63 -6.80 13.60
C SER A 102 -57.22 -5.40 13.63
N TYR A 103 -57.33 -4.84 14.82
CA TYR A 103 -57.83 -3.49 15.07
C TYR A 103 -56.69 -2.67 15.69
N THR A 104 -56.55 -1.44 15.24
CA THR A 104 -55.68 -0.45 15.87
C THR A 104 -56.52 0.65 16.49
N TYR A 105 -56.09 1.15 17.64
CA TYR A 105 -56.68 2.33 18.24
C TYR A 105 -55.63 3.41 18.46
N GLU A 106 -56.06 4.65 18.36
CA GLU A 106 -55.32 5.84 18.77
C GLU A 106 -56.23 6.66 19.68
N MET A 107 -55.70 7.09 20.81
CA MET A 107 -56.39 7.85 21.83
C MET A 107 -55.55 9.05 22.23
N TYR A 108 -56.13 10.24 22.14
CA TYR A 108 -55.46 11.46 22.61
C TYR A 108 -56.29 12.17 23.67
N ALA A 109 -55.61 12.71 24.67
CA ALA A 109 -56.23 13.50 25.72
C ALA A 109 -56.40 14.96 25.26
N VAL A 110 -57.59 15.52 25.46
CA VAL A 110 -57.88 16.93 25.14
C VAL A 110 -57.67 17.77 26.40
N PRO A 111 -56.70 18.70 26.42
CA PRO A 111 -56.45 19.56 27.58
C PRO A 111 -57.64 20.48 27.87
N SER A 112 -57.92 20.74 29.14
CA SER A 112 -58.95 21.71 29.53
C SER A 112 -58.49 23.14 29.21
N GLN A 113 -59.21 23.87 28.36
CA GLN A 113 -59.00 25.32 28.24
C GLN A 113 -59.46 26.00 29.54
N SER A 114 -58.54 26.60 30.29
CA SER A 114 -58.91 27.62 31.27
C SER A 114 -59.24 28.91 30.50
N ALA A 115 -60.44 29.45 30.73
CA ALA A 115 -60.84 30.76 30.22
C ALA A 115 -59.89 31.83 30.81
N SER A 116 -59.31 32.65 29.94
CA SER A 116 -58.46 33.78 30.30
C SER A 116 -59.26 34.94 30.87
N ALA A 117 -58.83 35.48 32.00
CA ALA A 117 -59.05 36.87 32.38
C ALA A 117 -57.74 37.64 32.15
N GLU A 118 -57.90 38.84 31.59
CA GLU A 118 -56.94 39.82 31.07
C GLU A 118 -55.55 39.90 31.75
N GLY A 119 -54.52 40.04 30.91
CA GLY A 119 -53.24 40.65 31.30
C GLY A 119 -51.97 39.92 30.84
N GLU A 120 -51.26 40.55 29.92
CA GLU A 120 -49.84 40.35 29.59
C GLU A 120 -49.40 39.25 28.61
N ARG A 121 -48.47 39.67 27.76
CA ARG A 121 -47.95 39.03 26.55
C ARG A 121 -46.98 37.91 26.94
N GLY A 122 -47.51 36.70 27.12
CA GLY A 122 -46.73 35.46 27.25
C GLY A 122 -47.22 34.43 26.23
N THR A 123 -46.31 33.82 25.49
CA THR A 123 -46.57 32.72 24.56
C THR A 123 -47.33 31.60 25.27
N THR A 124 -48.59 31.38 24.89
CA THR A 124 -49.42 30.29 25.38
C THR A 124 -48.77 28.97 24.97
N ALA A 125 -48.21 28.24 25.94
CA ALA A 125 -47.77 26.87 25.73
C ALA A 125 -49.02 26.02 25.48
N VAL A 126 -49.26 25.65 24.23
CA VAL A 126 -50.17 24.55 23.91
C VAL A 126 -49.52 23.30 24.48
N SER A 127 -50.07 22.75 25.57
CA SER A 127 -49.62 21.45 26.07
C SER A 127 -49.88 20.42 24.95
N SER A 128 -48.81 19.82 24.43
CA SER A 128 -48.89 18.75 23.43
C SER A 128 -49.88 17.68 23.90
N ALA A 129 -50.86 17.34 23.06
CA ALA A 129 -51.78 16.26 23.35
C ALA A 129 -50.97 14.97 23.52
N VAL A 130 -51.08 14.33 24.69
CA VAL A 130 -50.47 13.03 24.92
C VAL A 130 -51.32 12.01 24.17
N THR A 131 -50.69 11.26 23.26
CA THR A 131 -51.33 10.24 22.44
C THR A 131 -50.88 8.86 22.87
N GLN A 132 -51.82 7.92 22.99
CA GLN A 132 -51.61 6.51 23.20
C GLN A 132 -52.21 5.73 22.05
N SER A 133 -51.47 4.76 21.53
CA SER A 133 -51.97 3.82 20.52
C SER A 133 -51.73 2.38 20.93
N GLY A 134 -52.52 1.45 20.39
CA GLY A 134 -52.31 0.03 20.57
C GLY A 134 -53.17 -0.78 19.61
N SER A 135 -53.19 -2.10 19.79
CA SER A 135 -53.97 -3.00 18.94
C SER A 135 -54.66 -4.10 19.75
N PHE A 136 -55.71 -4.67 19.16
CA PHE A 136 -56.41 -5.87 19.64
C PHE A 136 -56.93 -6.65 18.45
N MET A 137 -57.35 -7.90 18.66
CA MET A 137 -57.81 -8.78 17.59
C MET A 137 -59.22 -9.31 17.90
N VAL A 138 -60.05 -9.39 16.87
CA VAL A 138 -61.34 -10.09 16.89
C VAL A 138 -61.22 -11.36 16.07
N LYS A 139 -61.69 -12.48 16.62
CA LYS A 139 -61.78 -13.77 15.92
C LYS A 139 -63.04 -14.50 16.35
N ASP A 140 -63.79 -15.04 15.40
CA ASP A 140 -65.06 -15.72 15.60
C ASP A 140 -66.05 -14.88 16.43
N GLY A 141 -66.05 -13.54 16.23
CA GLY A 141 -66.90 -12.61 16.95
C GLY A 141 -66.57 -12.41 18.44
N GLN A 142 -65.33 -12.73 18.87
CA GLN A 142 -64.82 -12.50 20.22
C GLN A 142 -63.47 -11.79 20.19
N PHE A 143 -63.14 -11.00 21.22
CA PHE A 143 -61.79 -10.44 21.34
C PHE A 143 -60.80 -11.49 21.85
N VAL A 144 -59.62 -11.52 21.26
CA VAL A 144 -58.55 -12.43 21.64
C VAL A 144 -57.81 -11.89 22.87
N THR A 145 -57.87 -12.61 23.99
CA THR A 145 -57.09 -12.29 25.20
C THR A 145 -55.74 -12.99 25.14
N ALA A 146 -54.63 -12.27 25.35
CA ALA A 146 -53.30 -12.88 25.44
C ALA A 146 -53.25 -13.86 26.63
N VAL A 147 -52.97 -15.13 26.38
CA VAL A 147 -52.72 -16.15 27.41
C VAL A 147 -51.20 -16.25 27.58
N SER A 148 -50.73 -16.12 28.81
CA SER A 148 -49.31 -16.17 29.19
C SER A 148 -48.69 -17.56 28.99
N GLU A 149 -47.41 -17.55 28.65
CA GLU A 149 -46.48 -18.67 28.40
C GLU A 149 -46.53 -19.80 29.44
N ASP A 150 -46.30 -21.04 29.00
CA ASP A 150 -45.48 -21.96 29.79
C ASP A 150 -44.76 -23.06 28.98
N THR A 151 -43.44 -23.11 29.23
CA THR A 151 -42.48 -24.23 29.29
C THR A 151 -42.42 -25.37 28.25
N LYS A 152 -41.22 -25.47 27.64
CA LYS A 152 -40.62 -26.67 27.03
C LYS A 152 -40.35 -27.76 28.08
N THR A 153 -40.57 -29.02 27.69
CA THR A 153 -39.83 -30.19 28.19
C THR A 153 -39.53 -31.17 27.05
N ASP A 154 -38.30 -31.69 27.07
CA ASP A 154 -37.71 -32.68 26.16
C ASP A 154 -38.32 -34.09 26.33
N GLY A 155 -38.14 -34.96 25.31
CA GLY A 155 -38.16 -36.43 25.51
C GLY A 155 -38.62 -37.29 24.32
N ASP A 156 -37.66 -37.74 23.52
CA ASP A 156 -37.44 -39.09 22.94
C ASP A 156 -38.49 -39.86 22.10
N ALA A 157 -37.92 -40.70 21.23
CA ALA A 157 -38.46 -41.40 20.06
C ALA A 157 -39.46 -42.55 20.32
N ASN A 158 -40.38 -42.80 19.35
CA ASN A 158 -40.56 -44.09 18.66
C ASN A 158 -41.61 -43.98 17.52
N ALA A 159 -41.37 -44.73 16.44
CA ALA A 159 -42.21 -44.84 15.24
C ALA A 159 -43.43 -45.75 15.43
N ASN A 160 -44.60 -45.33 14.93
CA ASN A 160 -45.56 -46.20 14.24
C ASN A 160 -46.60 -45.37 13.45
N ALA A 161 -46.84 -45.75 12.19
CA ALA A 161 -47.72 -45.08 11.24
C ALA A 161 -49.21 -45.45 11.48
N THR A 162 -50.19 -44.53 11.59
CA THR A 162 -51.05 -43.93 10.52
C THR A 162 -52.37 -43.47 11.22
N PRO A 163 -53.29 -42.66 10.61
CA PRO A 163 -53.18 -41.63 9.58
C PRO A 163 -53.61 -40.24 10.09
N SER A 164 -53.27 -39.23 9.29
CA SER A 164 -53.57 -37.80 9.40
C SER A 164 -55.00 -37.43 9.85
N ASN A 165 -55.10 -36.68 10.96
CA ASN A 165 -56.16 -35.69 11.14
C ASN A 165 -55.48 -34.34 11.37
N GLY A 166 -55.56 -33.47 10.37
CA GLY A 166 -54.73 -32.28 10.23
C GLY A 166 -54.91 -31.29 11.38
N LEU A 167 -53.98 -31.32 12.34
CA LEU A 167 -53.47 -30.07 12.90
C LEU A 167 -52.63 -29.43 11.79
N ALA A 168 -53.27 -28.55 11.01
CA ALA A 168 -52.55 -27.58 10.23
C ALA A 168 -51.67 -26.82 11.23
N GLY A 169 -50.36 -27.11 11.17
CA GLY A 169 -49.38 -26.38 11.92
C GLY A 169 -49.62 -24.90 11.72
N SER A 170 -49.33 -24.13 12.77
CA SER A 170 -48.96 -22.73 12.66
C SER A 170 -47.82 -22.61 11.63
N GLY A 171 -48.19 -22.63 10.36
CA GLY A 171 -47.36 -22.09 9.31
C GLY A 171 -47.24 -20.63 9.66
N ASN A 172 -46.06 -20.23 10.14
CA ASN A 172 -45.65 -18.85 10.01
C ASN A 172 -45.86 -18.52 8.53
N ALA A 173 -46.97 -17.84 8.23
CA ALA A 173 -47.15 -17.27 6.91
C ALA A 173 -45.95 -16.35 6.75
N ILE A 174 -45.01 -16.74 5.89
CA ILE A 174 -43.94 -15.85 5.44
C ILE A 174 -44.69 -14.78 4.66
N ALA A 175 -45.11 -13.72 5.35
CA ALA A 175 -45.76 -12.58 4.74
C ALA A 175 -44.67 -11.85 3.93
N ALA A 176 -44.38 -12.38 2.74
CA ALA A 176 -43.51 -11.71 1.79
C ALA A 176 -44.27 -10.49 1.26
N GLN A 177 -43.66 -9.32 1.41
CA GLN A 177 -44.14 -8.12 0.73
C GLN A 177 -43.51 -8.10 -0.66
N THR A 178 -44.33 -8.30 -1.70
CA THR A 178 -43.92 -8.06 -3.08
C THR A 178 -44.37 -6.66 -3.47
N ILE A 179 -43.40 -5.76 -3.65
CA ILE A 179 -43.66 -4.45 -4.25
C ILE A 179 -43.61 -4.64 -5.77
N ALA A 180 -44.78 -4.66 -6.41
CA ALA A 180 -44.89 -4.95 -7.85
C ALA A 180 -44.35 -3.82 -8.77
N THR A 181 -44.00 -2.67 -8.18
CA THR A 181 -43.49 -1.48 -8.86
C THR A 181 -42.29 -0.91 -8.09
N ASP A 182 -41.92 0.35 -8.36
CA ASP A 182 -40.84 1.04 -7.68
C ASP A 182 -41.12 1.22 -6.17
N LEU A 183 -40.11 0.92 -5.34
CA LEU A 183 -40.08 1.30 -3.93
C LEU A 183 -39.27 2.58 -3.78
N ILE A 184 -39.93 3.69 -3.44
CA ILE A 184 -39.27 4.96 -3.12
C ILE A 184 -39.32 5.14 -1.61
N VAL A 185 -38.15 5.09 -0.96
CA VAL A 185 -38.00 5.43 0.46
C VAL A 185 -37.43 6.83 0.56
N GLN A 186 -38.23 7.78 1.06
CA GLN A 186 -37.76 9.13 1.41
C GLN A 186 -37.28 9.12 2.86
N GLY A 187 -35.98 9.36 3.07
CA GLY A 187 -35.33 9.23 4.38
C GLY A 187 -34.32 8.08 4.38
N SER A 188 -34.35 7.23 5.41
CA SER A 188 -33.42 6.12 5.56
C SER A 188 -34.12 4.77 5.65
N ASN A 189 -33.44 3.71 5.20
CA ASN A 189 -33.92 2.33 5.27
C ASN A 189 -32.96 1.47 6.11
N CYS A 190 -33.51 0.62 6.98
CA CYS A 190 -32.74 -0.42 7.68
C CYS A 190 -33.14 -1.79 7.15
N VAL A 191 -32.16 -2.59 6.71
CA VAL A 191 -32.38 -3.95 6.22
C VAL A 191 -31.53 -4.94 7.02
N GLY A 192 -32.15 -6.04 7.46
CA GLY A 192 -31.50 -7.11 8.19
C GLY A 192 -32.18 -7.41 9.52
N VAL A 193 -31.85 -8.57 10.09
CA VAL A 193 -32.51 -9.11 11.29
C VAL A 193 -32.24 -8.30 12.56
N ASP A 194 -31.18 -7.49 12.56
CA ASP A 194 -30.77 -6.69 13.72
C ASP A 194 -31.24 -5.22 13.64
N CYS A 195 -32.14 -4.91 12.71
CA CYS A 195 -32.78 -3.59 12.63
C CYS A 195 -33.78 -3.38 13.77
N ALA A 196 -33.71 -2.21 14.42
CA ALA A 196 -34.62 -1.83 15.50
C ALA A 196 -35.80 -0.99 14.99
N SER A 197 -36.89 -0.94 15.77
CA SER A 197 -38.03 -0.06 15.49
C SER A 197 -37.73 1.43 15.71
N SER A 198 -36.70 1.73 16.52
CA SER A 198 -36.23 3.08 16.85
C SER A 198 -34.79 3.34 16.35
N GLU A 199 -34.50 3.01 15.09
CA GLU A 199 -33.19 3.25 14.48
C GLU A 199 -32.81 4.74 14.44
N ASN A 200 -31.60 5.05 14.91
CA ASN A 200 -30.98 6.36 14.68
C ASN A 200 -30.05 6.28 13.47
N PHE A 201 -30.47 6.85 12.34
CA PHE A 201 -29.76 6.74 11.08
C PHE A 201 -28.58 7.70 10.92
N GLY A 202 -28.53 8.82 11.64
CA GLY A 202 -27.51 9.85 11.42
C GLY A 202 -27.47 10.29 9.95
N PHE A 203 -26.33 10.07 9.28
CA PHE A 203 -26.15 10.36 7.85
C PHE A 203 -26.37 9.15 6.93
N ASP A 204 -26.65 7.96 7.48
CA ASP A 204 -26.83 6.74 6.69
C ASP A 204 -28.16 6.79 5.93
N THR A 205 -28.11 6.71 4.61
CA THR A 205 -29.32 6.53 3.78
C THR A 205 -29.81 5.09 3.81
N ILE A 206 -28.89 4.12 3.83
CA ILE A 206 -29.20 2.70 3.98
C ILE A 206 -28.29 2.13 5.06
N ARG A 207 -28.86 1.46 6.05
CA ARG A 207 -28.13 0.71 7.05
C ARG A 207 -28.45 -0.78 6.90
N LEU A 208 -27.42 -1.60 6.80
CA LEU A 208 -27.56 -3.05 6.69
C LEU A 208 -27.04 -3.68 7.99
N LYS A 209 -27.90 -4.38 8.73
CA LYS A 209 -27.58 -4.89 10.08
C LYS A 209 -27.87 -6.39 10.19
N GLU A 210 -26.82 -7.17 10.16
CA GLU A 210 -26.84 -8.62 10.41
C GLU A 210 -25.42 -9.12 10.71
N ASN A 211 -25.30 -10.35 11.21
CA ASN A 211 -24.01 -10.97 11.50
C ASN A 211 -23.22 -11.40 10.25
N ASN A 212 -23.90 -11.63 9.10
CA ASN A 212 -23.30 -12.18 7.89
C ASN A 212 -23.66 -11.36 6.64
N LEU A 213 -23.38 -10.07 6.67
CA LEU A 213 -23.90 -9.13 5.67
C LEU A 213 -23.39 -9.43 4.25
N ARG A 214 -24.33 -9.68 3.32
CA ARG A 214 -24.07 -9.88 1.89
C ARG A 214 -25.03 -9.06 1.04
N ILE A 215 -24.49 -8.38 0.03
CA ILE A 215 -25.30 -7.83 -1.07
C ILE A 215 -25.01 -8.67 -2.30
N LYS A 216 -25.93 -9.56 -2.66
CA LYS A 216 -25.78 -10.45 -3.81
C LYS A 216 -26.40 -9.81 -5.06
N PHE A 217 -25.61 -9.75 -6.13
CA PHE A 217 -26.04 -9.45 -7.48
C PHE A 217 -26.16 -10.76 -8.24
N GLN A 218 -27.37 -11.30 -8.29
CA GLN A 218 -27.67 -12.52 -9.01
C GLN A 218 -28.11 -12.19 -10.44
N ASP A 219 -27.34 -12.62 -11.43
CA ASP A 219 -27.74 -12.53 -12.83
C ASP A 219 -28.67 -13.71 -13.17
N THR A 220 -29.85 -13.40 -13.70
CA THR A 220 -30.86 -14.42 -14.04
C THR A 220 -30.94 -14.69 -15.54
N SER A 221 -30.05 -14.08 -16.32
CA SER A 221 -29.97 -14.27 -17.77
C SER A 221 -29.58 -15.72 -18.08
N SER A 222 -30.36 -16.36 -18.94
CA SER A 222 -30.19 -17.78 -19.31
C SER A 222 -29.73 -17.99 -20.76
N SER A 223 -29.58 -16.91 -21.53
CA SER A 223 -29.07 -17.00 -22.90
C SER A 223 -27.56 -16.79 -22.92
N GLY A 224 -26.83 -17.59 -23.70
CA GLY A 224 -25.37 -17.44 -23.87
C GLY A 224 -24.93 -16.13 -24.56
N SER A 225 -25.86 -15.25 -24.92
CA SER A 225 -25.59 -13.93 -25.50
C SER A 225 -25.41 -12.81 -24.47
N PHE A 226 -25.73 -13.07 -23.19
CA PHE A 226 -25.55 -12.12 -22.10
C PHE A 226 -24.48 -12.61 -21.12
N PRO A 227 -23.77 -11.70 -20.43
CA PRO A 227 -23.01 -12.07 -19.24
C PRO A 227 -23.92 -12.77 -18.21
N THR A 228 -23.38 -13.72 -17.45
CA THR A 228 -24.15 -14.52 -16.48
C THR A 228 -23.46 -14.61 -15.12
N MET A 229 -22.44 -13.78 -14.84
CA MET A 229 -21.66 -13.91 -13.61
C MET A 229 -22.37 -13.28 -12.41
N ASP A 230 -22.58 -14.08 -11.37
CA ASP A 230 -23.07 -13.62 -10.07
C ASP A 230 -21.96 -12.96 -9.26
N TRP A 231 -22.22 -11.75 -8.76
CA TRP A 231 -21.29 -11.00 -7.91
C TRP A 231 -21.86 -10.78 -6.51
N GLN A 232 -20.99 -10.51 -5.53
CA GLN A 232 -21.39 -10.19 -4.17
C GLN A 232 -20.46 -9.17 -3.54
N LEU A 233 -21.03 -8.23 -2.79
CA LEU A 233 -20.31 -7.46 -1.77
C LEU A 233 -20.41 -8.20 -0.45
N THR A 234 -19.26 -8.49 0.15
CA THR A 234 -19.15 -9.21 1.41
C THR A 234 -18.52 -8.32 2.47
N ALA A 235 -19.20 -8.14 3.59
CA ALA A 235 -18.61 -7.60 4.81
C ALA A 235 -18.39 -8.74 5.81
N ASN A 236 -17.13 -8.90 6.23
CA ASN A 236 -16.62 -9.88 7.18
C ASN A 236 -16.85 -11.36 6.79
N ASP A 237 -15.98 -12.24 7.28
CA ASP A 237 -16.19 -13.68 7.20
C ASP A 237 -17.32 -14.13 8.15
N SER A 238 -18.02 -15.20 7.78
CA SER A 238 -19.14 -15.75 8.57
C SER A 238 -18.71 -16.78 9.62
N SER A 239 -17.45 -17.19 9.60
CA SER A 239 -16.88 -18.14 10.56
C SER A 239 -16.46 -17.42 11.83
N ASN A 240 -16.66 -18.04 12.99
CA ASN A 240 -16.15 -17.51 14.25
C ASN A 240 -14.62 -17.37 14.19
N GLY A 241 -14.11 -16.17 14.48
CA GLY A 241 -12.68 -15.84 14.34
C GLY A 241 -12.21 -15.58 12.90
N GLY A 242 -13.13 -15.44 11.95
CA GLY A 242 -12.82 -15.09 10.56
C GLY A 242 -12.31 -13.65 10.38
N LEU A 243 -11.95 -13.29 9.15
CA LEU A 243 -11.39 -11.98 8.83
C LEU A 243 -12.45 -10.86 8.90
N ASN A 244 -12.09 -9.77 9.58
CA ASN A 244 -12.76 -8.48 9.41
C ASN A 244 -12.34 -7.90 8.06
N LYS A 245 -13.25 -7.78 7.10
CA LYS A 245 -12.90 -7.40 5.71
C LYS A 245 -14.08 -6.83 4.93
N PHE A 246 -13.75 -6.19 3.82
CA PHE A 246 -14.69 -5.90 2.74
C PHE A 246 -14.16 -6.52 1.43
N SER A 247 -15.01 -7.26 0.72
CA SER A 247 -14.60 -8.01 -0.49
C SER A 247 -15.62 -7.87 -1.63
N ILE A 248 -15.11 -7.94 -2.86
CA ILE A 248 -15.91 -8.15 -4.08
C ILE A 248 -15.64 -9.58 -4.53
N GLU A 249 -16.70 -10.38 -4.64
CA GLU A 249 -16.62 -11.82 -4.87
C GLU A 249 -17.42 -12.22 -6.11
N SER A 250 -16.84 -13.08 -6.94
CA SER A 250 -17.51 -13.78 -8.03
C SER A 250 -17.98 -15.13 -7.50
N ILE A 251 -19.29 -15.29 -7.37
CA ILE A 251 -19.91 -16.41 -6.64
C ILE A 251 -19.84 -17.70 -7.45
N ASP A 252 -20.03 -17.65 -8.77
CA ASP A 252 -20.12 -18.85 -9.62
C ASP A 252 -18.84 -19.68 -9.63
N ASN A 253 -17.69 -19.02 -9.45
CA ASN A 253 -16.37 -19.65 -9.48
C ASN A 253 -15.59 -19.46 -8.17
N SER A 254 -16.25 -18.99 -7.11
CA SER A 254 -15.68 -18.77 -5.78
C SER A 254 -14.38 -17.95 -5.79
N ARG A 255 -14.30 -16.91 -6.63
CA ARG A 255 -13.13 -16.03 -6.72
C ARG A 255 -13.34 -14.73 -5.97
N VAL A 256 -12.30 -14.26 -5.30
CA VAL A 256 -12.29 -12.98 -4.58
C VAL A 256 -11.25 -12.06 -5.20
N PRO A 257 -11.57 -11.33 -6.29
CA PRO A 257 -10.61 -10.46 -6.96
C PRO A 257 -10.18 -9.25 -6.12
N PHE A 258 -10.99 -8.81 -5.14
CA PHE A 258 -10.66 -7.66 -4.32
C PHE A 258 -11.02 -7.89 -2.85
N THR A 259 -10.11 -7.51 -1.95
CA THR A 259 -10.34 -7.52 -0.51
C THR A 259 -9.55 -6.41 0.16
N ILE A 260 -10.23 -5.65 1.04
CA ILE A 260 -9.61 -4.77 2.03
C ILE A 260 -9.83 -5.41 3.39
N VAL A 261 -8.75 -5.72 4.11
CA VAL A 261 -8.83 -6.22 5.48
C VAL A 261 -9.01 -5.04 6.43
N GLY A 262 -9.80 -5.20 7.50
CA GLY A 262 -10.23 -4.12 8.38
C GLY A 262 -9.10 -3.36 9.11
N GLY A 263 -7.89 -3.91 9.16
CA GLY A 263 -6.70 -3.25 9.69
C GLY A 263 -5.93 -2.40 8.67
N ALA A 264 -6.37 -2.32 7.42
CA ALA A 264 -5.69 -1.54 6.39
C ALA A 264 -5.70 -0.03 6.74
N PRO A 265 -4.54 0.66 6.75
CA PRO A 265 -4.50 2.08 7.08
C PRO A 265 -5.15 2.95 5.99
N SER A 266 -5.47 4.19 6.35
CA SER A 266 -5.93 5.20 5.40
C SER A 266 -4.98 5.31 4.21
N ASN A 267 -5.54 5.45 3.01
CA ASN A 267 -4.80 5.60 1.76
C ASN A 267 -3.88 4.41 1.41
N SER A 268 -4.22 3.20 1.88
CA SER A 268 -3.57 1.96 1.43
C SER A 268 -3.61 1.82 -0.09
N LEU A 269 -4.74 2.19 -0.70
CA LEU A 269 -4.91 2.42 -2.13
C LEU A 269 -5.74 3.68 -2.30
N TYR A 270 -5.23 4.65 -3.06
CA TYR A 270 -5.91 5.91 -3.32
C TYR A 270 -5.81 6.28 -4.79
N VAL A 271 -6.90 6.73 -5.40
CA VAL A 271 -6.91 7.27 -6.77
C VAL A 271 -7.32 8.73 -6.72
N ASN A 272 -6.44 9.63 -7.17
CA ASN A 272 -6.72 11.06 -7.14
C ASN A 272 -7.57 11.51 -8.36
N ALA A 273 -7.99 12.78 -8.37
CA ALA A 273 -8.81 13.34 -9.45
C ALA A 273 -8.12 13.39 -10.83
N SER A 274 -6.79 13.26 -10.86
CA SER A 274 -6.00 13.17 -12.10
C SER A 274 -5.84 11.73 -12.60
N GLY A 275 -6.34 10.74 -11.85
CA GLY A 275 -6.19 9.32 -12.17
C GLY A 275 -4.90 8.66 -11.63
N ASN A 276 -4.10 9.38 -10.84
CA ASN A 276 -2.87 8.83 -10.26
C ASN A 276 -3.20 7.91 -9.08
N VAL A 277 -2.44 6.81 -8.96
CA VAL A 277 -2.57 5.83 -7.88
C VAL A 277 -1.54 6.08 -6.78
N GLY A 278 -2.01 6.31 -5.56
CA GLY A 278 -1.21 6.35 -4.35
C GLY A 278 -1.27 5.02 -3.59
N ILE A 279 -0.12 4.52 -3.17
CA ILE A 279 0.02 3.40 -2.24
C ILE A 279 0.69 3.96 -0.97
N GLY A 280 -0.07 4.06 0.11
CA GLY A 280 0.37 4.69 1.36
C GLY A 280 0.30 6.22 1.37
N THR A 281 -0.31 6.85 0.36
CA THR A 281 -0.42 8.32 0.25
C THR A 281 -1.72 8.74 -0.42
N ASN A 282 -2.33 9.84 0.04
CA ASN A 282 -3.46 10.51 -0.62
C ASN A 282 -3.03 11.64 -1.58
N ALA A 283 -1.72 11.89 -1.70
CA ALA A 283 -1.17 12.93 -2.57
C ALA A 283 -0.19 12.32 -3.59
N PRO A 284 -0.64 11.41 -4.48
CA PRO A 284 0.20 10.91 -5.55
C PRO A 284 0.54 12.04 -6.54
N LEU A 285 1.84 12.27 -6.76
CA LEU A 285 2.35 13.36 -7.62
C LEU A 285 2.60 12.91 -9.07
N VAL A 286 2.72 11.61 -9.29
CA VAL A 286 2.90 10.95 -10.59
C VAL A 286 1.93 9.76 -10.66
N GLU A 287 1.82 9.14 -11.83
CA GLU A 287 0.84 8.10 -12.17
C GLU A 287 0.78 6.97 -11.14
N THR A 288 1.93 6.60 -10.56
CA THR A 288 2.01 5.70 -9.41
C THR A 288 3.00 6.23 -8.39
N HIS A 289 2.53 6.49 -7.17
CA HIS A 289 3.34 6.98 -6.06
C HIS A 289 3.23 6.03 -4.87
N ILE A 290 4.33 5.33 -4.57
CA ILE A 290 4.47 4.45 -3.40
C ILE A 290 5.21 5.22 -2.32
N ALA A 291 4.56 5.44 -1.17
CA ALA A 291 5.12 6.16 -0.03
C ALA A 291 5.22 5.24 1.18
N ASN A 292 6.43 5.10 1.72
CA ASN A 292 6.71 4.38 2.96
C ASN A 292 7.89 5.06 3.67
N GLY A 293 7.99 4.93 4.99
CA GLY A 293 9.03 5.56 5.81
C GLY A 293 10.41 4.93 5.65
N ASP A 294 10.50 3.71 5.12
CA ASP A 294 11.76 3.04 4.84
C ASP A 294 11.61 2.16 3.59
N SER A 295 12.55 2.34 2.65
CA SER A 295 12.76 1.48 1.49
C SER A 295 11.48 1.05 0.74
N PRO A 296 10.64 2.00 0.27
CA PRO A 296 9.50 1.68 -0.59
C PRO A 296 9.95 0.83 -1.79
N ALA A 297 9.19 -0.21 -2.09
CA ALA A 297 9.59 -1.23 -3.03
C ALA A 297 8.41 -1.77 -3.84
N ILE A 298 8.73 -2.27 -5.03
CA ILE A 298 7.87 -3.13 -5.83
C ILE A 298 8.48 -4.53 -5.78
N ARG A 299 7.66 -5.54 -5.45
CA ARG A 299 8.06 -6.94 -5.44
C ARG A 299 7.50 -7.67 -6.66
N LEU A 300 8.38 -8.41 -7.33
CA LEU A 300 8.06 -9.37 -8.38
C LEU A 300 8.37 -10.76 -7.85
N GLU A 301 7.35 -11.63 -7.77
CA GLU A 301 7.48 -12.97 -7.20
C GLU A 301 6.95 -14.04 -8.15
N GLN A 302 7.82 -14.99 -8.48
CA GLN A 302 7.46 -16.29 -9.03
C GLN A 302 7.39 -17.28 -7.86
N ASN A 303 6.19 -17.72 -7.48
CA ASN A 303 5.92 -18.51 -6.27
C ASN A 303 5.86 -20.04 -6.49
N ALA A 304 6.53 -20.54 -7.54
CA ALA A 304 6.59 -21.95 -7.96
C ALA A 304 5.27 -22.67 -8.29
N SER A 305 4.11 -22.01 -8.17
CA SER A 305 2.79 -22.61 -8.44
C SER A 305 2.61 -23.14 -9.87
N SER A 306 3.44 -22.68 -10.81
CA SER A 306 3.44 -23.11 -12.22
C SER A 306 4.61 -24.05 -12.58
N GLY A 307 5.25 -24.70 -11.60
CA GLY A 307 6.29 -25.71 -11.83
C GLY A 307 7.70 -25.18 -12.10
N PHE A 308 7.90 -23.87 -12.12
CA PHE A 308 9.21 -23.23 -12.19
C PHE A 308 9.78 -23.00 -10.78
N GLN A 309 11.11 -22.91 -10.66
CA GLN A 309 11.74 -22.61 -9.36
C GLN A 309 11.29 -21.24 -8.85
N ALA A 310 11.09 -21.12 -7.53
CA ALA A 310 10.67 -19.85 -6.95
C ALA A 310 11.77 -18.78 -7.11
N GLN A 311 11.38 -17.56 -7.48
CA GLN A 311 12.31 -16.45 -7.63
C GLN A 311 11.61 -15.14 -7.26
N THR A 312 12.26 -14.34 -6.43
CA THR A 312 11.72 -13.07 -5.95
C THR A 312 12.73 -11.95 -6.17
N TRP A 313 12.26 -10.86 -6.77
CA TRP A 313 13.01 -9.65 -7.03
C TRP A 313 12.30 -8.44 -6.43
N ASP A 314 13.05 -7.55 -5.79
CA ASP A 314 12.55 -6.24 -5.38
C ASP A 314 13.24 -5.13 -6.17
N ILE A 315 12.46 -4.12 -6.59
CA ILE A 315 12.96 -2.84 -7.09
C ILE A 315 12.62 -1.81 -6.02
N ALA A 316 13.63 -1.17 -5.44
CA ALA A 316 13.44 -0.31 -4.27
C ALA A 316 14.40 0.89 -4.26
N GLY A 317 14.07 1.89 -3.44
CA GLY A 317 14.90 3.06 -3.23
C GLY A 317 14.83 3.57 -1.78
N ASN A 318 15.95 4.08 -1.28
CA ASN A 318 16.06 4.72 0.03
C ASN A 318 17.20 5.77 0.04
N GLU A 319 17.50 6.34 1.20
CA GLU A 319 18.50 7.39 1.41
C GLU A 319 19.94 6.96 1.10
N THR A 320 20.18 5.66 0.91
CA THR A 320 21.52 5.14 0.59
C THR A 320 21.63 4.65 -0.84
N ASN A 321 20.53 4.25 -1.49
CA ASN A 321 20.52 3.80 -2.88
C ASN A 321 19.13 3.55 -3.50
N PHE A 322 19.08 3.63 -4.83
CA PHE A 322 18.17 2.88 -5.69
C PHE A 322 18.81 1.53 -6.06
N PHE A 323 18.05 0.43 -6.03
CA PHE A 323 18.61 -0.90 -6.25
C PHE A 323 17.62 -1.94 -6.78
N VAL A 324 18.17 -2.97 -7.42
CA VAL A 324 17.49 -4.23 -7.74
C VAL A 324 18.03 -5.31 -6.82
N ARG A 325 17.16 -5.98 -6.07
CA ARG A 325 17.52 -6.99 -5.06
C ARG A 325 17.02 -8.37 -5.46
N ASP A 326 17.93 -9.33 -5.53
CA ASP A 326 17.63 -10.75 -5.61
C ASP A 326 17.33 -11.28 -4.21
N VAL A 327 16.04 -11.31 -3.84
CA VAL A 327 15.61 -11.72 -2.49
C VAL A 327 15.92 -13.19 -2.25
N THR A 328 15.70 -14.03 -3.26
CA THR A 328 15.87 -15.50 -3.18
C THR A 328 17.33 -15.88 -2.94
N ASN A 329 18.28 -15.24 -3.62
CA ASN A 329 19.70 -15.64 -3.57
C ASN A 329 20.52 -14.83 -2.56
N GLY A 330 19.95 -14.61 -1.37
CA GLY A 330 20.65 -13.97 -0.25
C GLY A 330 20.59 -12.44 -0.27
N SER A 331 19.53 -11.86 -0.82
CA SER A 331 19.35 -10.39 -0.89
C SER A 331 20.49 -9.67 -1.60
N LYS A 332 21.08 -10.32 -2.63
CA LYS A 332 22.16 -9.73 -3.43
C LYS A 332 21.63 -8.50 -4.16
N LEU A 333 22.49 -7.48 -4.31
CA LEU A 333 22.18 -6.24 -5.01
C LEU A 333 23.01 -6.15 -6.31
N PRO A 334 22.65 -6.89 -7.37
CA PRO A 334 23.40 -6.86 -8.63
C PRO A 334 23.39 -5.49 -9.32
N PHE A 335 22.42 -4.63 -9.01
CA PHE A 335 22.36 -3.26 -9.51
C PHE A 335 22.08 -2.27 -8.38
N LYS A 336 22.86 -1.20 -8.32
CA LYS A 336 22.75 -0.16 -7.30
C LYS A 336 23.23 1.20 -7.83
N ILE A 337 22.40 2.23 -7.67
CA ILE A 337 22.76 3.64 -7.89
C ILE A 337 22.72 4.33 -6.53
N ARG A 338 23.82 4.96 -6.12
CA ARG A 338 23.86 5.77 -4.89
C ARG A 338 23.29 7.18 -5.16
N PRO A 339 22.68 7.84 -4.15
CA PRO A 339 22.29 9.24 -4.27
C PRO A 339 23.48 10.12 -4.66
N GLY A 340 23.24 11.07 -5.56
CA GLY A 340 24.27 11.98 -6.08
C GLY A 340 25.11 11.41 -7.22
N ALA A 341 24.83 10.21 -7.73
CA ALA A 341 25.42 9.74 -8.98
C ALA A 341 25.13 10.74 -10.13
N PRO A 342 26.14 11.20 -10.90
CA PRO A 342 25.93 12.15 -11.98
C PRO A 342 24.98 11.64 -13.07
N THR A 343 24.33 12.57 -13.78
CA THR A 343 23.61 12.29 -15.02
C THR A 343 24.52 11.56 -16.00
N ASN A 344 23.97 10.58 -16.74
CA ASN A 344 24.70 9.77 -17.71
C ASN A 344 25.85 8.93 -17.13
N SER A 345 25.84 8.63 -15.81
CA SER A 345 26.82 7.70 -15.21
C SER A 345 26.82 6.32 -15.90
N LEU A 346 25.62 5.85 -16.28
CA LEU A 346 25.40 4.74 -17.20
C LEU A 346 24.32 5.18 -18.19
N TYR A 347 24.66 5.23 -19.46
CA TYR A 347 23.76 5.62 -20.54
C TYR A 347 23.78 4.54 -21.62
N ILE A 348 22.61 4.19 -22.14
CA ILE A 348 22.46 3.27 -23.27
C ILE A 348 21.78 4.08 -24.37
N ASP A 349 22.47 4.32 -25.48
CA ASP A 349 21.95 5.08 -26.61
C ASP A 349 21.01 4.21 -27.46
N SER A 350 20.30 4.86 -28.38
CA SER A 350 19.30 4.28 -29.28
C SER A 350 19.85 3.26 -30.28
N ASP A 351 21.15 3.30 -30.57
CA ASP A 351 21.87 2.29 -31.37
C ASP A 351 22.43 1.13 -30.53
N GLY A 352 22.28 1.20 -29.19
CA GLY A 352 22.73 0.19 -28.24
C GLY A 352 24.11 0.45 -27.64
N ASP A 353 24.78 1.54 -28.02
CA ASP A 353 26.10 1.88 -27.47
C ASP A 353 25.99 2.33 -26.00
N VAL A 354 26.98 1.95 -25.19
CA VAL A 354 26.98 2.21 -23.74
C VAL A 354 27.98 3.30 -23.37
N GLY A 355 27.46 4.41 -22.85
CA GLY A 355 28.23 5.51 -22.29
C GLY A 355 28.42 5.40 -20.78
N PHE A 356 29.65 5.56 -20.32
CA PHE A 356 30.00 5.79 -18.92
C PHE A 356 30.44 7.24 -18.77
N GLY A 357 29.55 8.10 -18.29
CA GLY A 357 29.78 9.54 -18.15
C GLY A 357 29.41 10.39 -19.37
N THR A 358 28.81 9.80 -20.41
CA THR A 358 28.39 10.50 -21.64
C THR A 358 27.04 10.01 -22.14
N GLN A 359 26.26 10.93 -22.73
CA GLN A 359 25.00 10.63 -23.44
C GLN A 359 25.19 10.50 -24.96
N SER A 360 26.42 10.60 -25.43
CA SER A 360 26.77 10.48 -26.84
C SER A 360 28.00 9.58 -26.94
N PRO A 361 27.85 8.27 -26.66
CA PRO A 361 28.92 7.32 -26.88
C PRO A 361 29.36 7.35 -28.35
N GLY A 362 30.68 7.33 -28.60
CA GLY A 362 31.24 7.29 -29.96
C GLY A 362 31.64 5.89 -30.41
N ALA A 363 31.38 4.90 -29.56
CA ALA A 363 31.67 3.48 -29.73
C ALA A 363 30.81 2.70 -28.73
N SER A 364 30.65 1.39 -28.97
CA SER A 364 29.79 0.52 -28.16
C SER A 364 30.09 0.48 -26.67
N MET A 365 31.32 0.83 -26.28
CA MET A 365 31.65 1.22 -24.92
C MET A 365 32.48 2.50 -24.95
N HIS A 366 31.95 3.60 -24.41
CA HIS A 366 32.65 4.87 -24.29
C HIS A 366 32.76 5.29 -22.82
N VAL A 367 33.98 5.26 -22.27
CA VAL A 367 34.28 5.79 -20.94
C VAL A 367 34.77 7.23 -21.10
N PHE A 368 33.97 8.17 -20.62
CA PHE A 368 34.20 9.59 -20.81
C PHE A 368 34.21 10.32 -19.46
N GLY A 369 35.10 11.30 -19.35
CA GLY A 369 35.12 12.23 -18.22
C GLY A 369 35.98 13.43 -18.55
N ASN A 370 35.66 14.57 -17.92
CA ASN A 370 36.25 15.88 -18.20
C ASN A 370 36.89 16.52 -16.96
N ASP A 371 37.09 15.73 -15.90
CA ASP A 371 37.64 16.18 -14.61
C ASP A 371 39.11 15.75 -14.39
N GLY A 372 39.73 15.14 -15.42
CA GLY A 372 41.10 14.63 -15.36
C GLY A 372 41.25 13.32 -14.58
N THR A 373 40.16 12.65 -14.22
CA THR A 373 40.22 11.41 -13.41
C THR A 373 39.77 10.15 -14.15
N THR A 374 39.34 10.28 -15.41
CA THR A 374 38.86 9.21 -16.30
C THR A 374 39.89 8.09 -16.42
N LYS A 375 39.46 6.85 -16.18
CA LYS A 375 40.30 5.65 -16.29
C LYS A 375 39.45 4.39 -16.38
N VAL A 376 40.02 3.36 -16.98
CA VAL A 376 39.51 1.99 -16.92
C VAL A 376 40.43 1.19 -16.00
N LEU A 377 39.88 0.62 -14.92
CA LEU A 377 40.61 -0.28 -14.03
C LEU A 377 40.08 -1.70 -14.23
N VAL A 378 40.95 -2.60 -14.69
CA VAL A 378 40.69 -4.04 -14.73
C VAL A 378 41.56 -4.71 -13.69
N GLN A 379 40.93 -5.29 -12.67
CA GLN A 379 41.63 -5.85 -11.51
C GLN A 379 41.06 -7.22 -11.13
N GLU A 380 41.96 -8.19 -10.94
CA GLU A 380 41.69 -9.45 -10.26
C GLU A 380 42.16 -9.36 -8.81
N SER A 381 41.30 -9.71 -7.85
CA SER A 381 41.60 -9.63 -6.42
C SER A 381 41.55 -10.97 -5.70
N ASN A 382 41.57 -12.09 -6.43
CA ASN A 382 41.69 -13.42 -5.85
C ASN A 382 42.96 -13.53 -4.98
N SER A 383 42.84 -14.22 -3.84
CA SER A 383 43.95 -14.42 -2.91
C SER A 383 45.05 -15.35 -3.44
N SER A 384 44.77 -16.13 -4.50
CA SER A 384 45.74 -16.97 -5.17
C SER A 384 46.44 -16.20 -6.30
N ALA A 385 47.76 -16.03 -6.17
CA ALA A 385 48.60 -15.47 -7.21
C ALA A 385 48.81 -16.50 -8.34
N GLN A 386 48.03 -16.36 -9.39
CA GLN A 386 48.11 -17.18 -10.61
C GLN A 386 48.17 -16.24 -11.82
N PHE A 387 48.83 -16.69 -12.89
CA PHE A 387 48.75 -15.99 -14.17
C PHE A 387 47.29 -15.97 -14.66
N ARG A 388 46.81 -14.79 -15.06
CA ARG A 388 45.48 -14.60 -15.66
C ARG A 388 45.54 -13.57 -16.77
N THR A 389 44.81 -13.84 -17.85
CA THR A 389 44.55 -12.85 -18.90
C THR A 389 43.41 -11.95 -18.43
N LEU A 390 43.71 -10.68 -18.14
CA LEU A 390 42.69 -9.69 -17.73
C LEU A 390 42.09 -8.93 -18.91
N VAL A 391 42.85 -8.77 -19.98
CA VAL A 391 42.42 -8.15 -21.24
C VAL A 391 42.75 -9.13 -22.37
N HIS A 392 41.74 -9.51 -23.14
CA HIS A 392 41.87 -10.37 -24.31
C HIS A 392 41.16 -9.68 -25.47
N VAL A 393 41.94 -9.26 -26.47
CA VAL A 393 41.43 -8.58 -27.67
C VAL A 393 41.48 -9.60 -28.81
N ILE A 394 40.34 -9.83 -29.45
CA ILE A 394 40.20 -10.80 -30.55
C ILE A 394 39.64 -10.05 -31.75
N ASN A 395 40.28 -10.25 -32.91
CA ASN A 395 39.78 -9.80 -34.20
C ASN A 395 39.85 -10.96 -35.20
N ASN A 396 39.00 -10.95 -36.22
CA ASN A 396 39.15 -11.85 -37.37
C ASN A 396 40.19 -11.25 -38.34
N GLY A 397 41.45 -11.36 -37.94
CA GLY A 397 42.58 -10.61 -38.49
C GLY A 397 43.44 -10.08 -37.34
N PRO A 398 44.37 -9.17 -37.61
CA PRO A 398 45.26 -8.64 -36.57
C PRO A 398 44.49 -7.82 -35.55
N ALA A 399 44.85 -7.98 -34.28
CA ALA A 399 44.30 -7.20 -33.18
C ALA A 399 45.37 -6.23 -32.68
N ALA A 400 44.95 -5.02 -32.33
CA ALA A 400 45.84 -3.99 -31.84
C ALA A 400 45.18 -3.14 -30.75
N ILE A 401 46.02 -2.48 -29.96
CA ILE A 401 45.66 -1.43 -29.02
C ILE A 401 46.36 -0.16 -29.48
N GLN A 402 45.62 0.94 -29.52
CA GLN A 402 46.13 2.25 -29.91
C GLN A 402 46.19 3.17 -28.68
N ILE A 403 47.23 3.99 -28.63
CA ILE A 403 47.40 5.07 -27.65
C ILE A 403 47.57 6.35 -28.46
N GLU A 404 46.67 7.31 -28.27
CA GLU A 404 46.61 8.55 -29.03
C GLU A 404 46.75 9.75 -28.09
N ASP A 405 47.52 10.74 -28.52
CA ASP A 405 47.51 12.10 -27.98
C ASP A 405 46.54 12.94 -28.82
N SER A 406 45.39 13.26 -28.24
CA SER A 406 44.36 14.04 -28.94
C SER A 406 44.78 15.49 -29.25
N ASP A 407 45.83 16.03 -28.61
CA ASP A 407 46.31 17.39 -28.87
C ASP A 407 47.20 17.45 -30.12
N SER A 408 48.14 16.51 -30.27
CA SER A 408 49.00 16.43 -31.46
C SER A 408 48.42 15.58 -32.60
N GLY A 409 47.49 14.69 -32.31
CA GLY A 409 46.99 13.66 -33.22
C GLY A 409 47.95 12.50 -33.44
N ASP A 410 49.05 12.46 -32.68
CA ASP A 410 50.01 11.37 -32.74
C ASP A 410 49.46 10.14 -32.04
N TYR A 411 49.73 8.97 -32.60
CA TYR A 411 49.38 7.70 -31.97
C TYR A 411 50.45 6.64 -32.15
N TRP A 412 50.45 5.71 -31.21
CA TRP A 412 51.20 4.47 -31.25
C TRP A 412 50.22 3.31 -31.28
N THR A 413 50.48 2.35 -32.16
CA THR A 413 49.72 1.11 -32.25
C THR A 413 50.62 -0.03 -31.79
N MET A 414 50.14 -0.83 -30.84
CA MET A 414 50.76 -2.10 -30.46
C MET A 414 49.83 -3.23 -30.84
N GLY A 415 50.32 -4.22 -31.59
CA GLY A 415 49.44 -5.24 -32.11
C GLY A 415 50.16 -6.38 -32.80
N LEU A 416 49.37 -7.17 -33.52
CA LEU A 416 49.88 -8.19 -34.43
C LEU A 416 49.98 -7.59 -35.83
N ASP A 417 50.98 -8.02 -36.60
CA ASP A 417 51.06 -7.69 -38.02
C ASP A 417 49.92 -8.36 -38.82
N ALA A 418 49.56 -7.72 -39.94
CA ALA A 418 48.63 -8.20 -40.96
C ALA A 418 49.18 -9.28 -41.88
N ASP A 419 50.47 -9.61 -41.76
CA ASP A 419 51.07 -10.71 -42.49
C ASP A 419 50.68 -12.10 -41.94
N GLU A 420 51.10 -13.15 -42.64
CA GLU A 420 50.77 -14.54 -42.30
C GLU A 420 51.54 -15.05 -41.05
N ASN A 421 52.48 -14.25 -40.52
CA ASN A 421 53.38 -14.66 -39.47
C ASN A 421 52.93 -14.18 -38.09
N GLY A 422 52.06 -13.17 -38.00
CA GLY A 422 51.47 -12.74 -36.73
C GLY A 422 52.51 -12.24 -35.72
N ASP A 423 53.53 -11.56 -36.23
CA ASP A 423 54.59 -10.96 -35.43
C ASP A 423 54.01 -9.85 -34.53
N PHE A 424 54.63 -9.62 -33.37
CA PHE A 424 54.23 -8.53 -32.48
C PHE A 424 54.94 -7.24 -32.88
N GLU A 425 54.17 -6.18 -33.17
CA GLU A 425 54.68 -4.90 -33.68
C GLU A 425 54.29 -3.70 -32.80
N ILE A 426 55.13 -2.66 -32.83
CA ILE A 426 54.83 -1.33 -32.30
C ILE A 426 55.17 -0.28 -33.35
N ASN A 427 54.14 0.48 -33.77
CA ASN A 427 54.17 1.35 -34.94
C ASN A 427 53.72 2.78 -34.58
N TYR A 428 54.47 3.81 -34.97
CA TYR A 428 54.12 5.22 -34.82
C TYR A 428 53.35 5.75 -36.04
N ASN A 429 52.20 6.39 -35.80
CA ASN A 429 51.37 7.05 -36.83
C ASN A 429 51.07 6.19 -38.07
N GLY A 430 50.94 4.87 -37.90
CA GLY A 430 50.67 3.92 -38.99
C GLY A 430 51.80 3.80 -40.02
N GLY A 431 53.02 4.24 -39.67
CA GLY A 431 54.23 4.06 -40.47
C GLY A 431 54.77 2.62 -40.41
N THR A 432 56.01 2.45 -40.88
CA THR A 432 56.75 1.19 -40.74
C THR A 432 57.02 0.89 -39.27
N ALA A 433 56.92 -0.37 -38.86
CA ALA A 433 57.15 -0.77 -37.48
C ALA A 433 58.52 -0.32 -36.94
N GLU A 434 58.53 0.33 -35.77
CA GLU A 434 59.75 0.68 -35.07
C GLU A 434 60.33 -0.51 -34.28
N PHE A 435 59.47 -1.44 -33.88
CA PHE A 435 59.78 -2.65 -33.12
C PHE A 435 59.00 -3.84 -33.69
N ILE A 436 59.69 -4.93 -34.00
CA ILE A 436 59.08 -6.20 -34.44
C ILE A 436 59.69 -7.35 -33.65
N LEU A 437 58.85 -8.18 -33.02
CA LEU A 437 59.23 -9.45 -32.42
C LEU A 437 58.55 -10.60 -33.14
N ASP A 438 59.33 -11.42 -33.83
CA ASP A 438 58.80 -12.56 -34.58
C ASP A 438 58.51 -13.79 -33.69
N GLN A 439 57.80 -14.77 -34.25
CA GLN A 439 57.53 -16.04 -33.55
C GLN A 439 58.79 -16.85 -33.19
N GLY A 440 59.90 -16.62 -33.90
CA GLY A 440 61.20 -17.20 -33.62
C GLY A 440 61.95 -16.53 -32.46
N GLY A 441 61.44 -15.41 -31.95
CA GLY A 441 62.07 -14.59 -30.92
C GLY A 441 63.12 -13.61 -31.44
N ASN A 442 63.22 -13.40 -32.76
CA ASN A 442 64.11 -12.39 -33.33
C ASN A 442 63.49 -11.00 -33.16
N LEU A 443 64.33 -10.05 -32.76
CA LEU A 443 63.95 -8.65 -32.60
C LEU A 443 64.54 -7.82 -33.74
N THR A 444 63.67 -7.08 -34.45
CA THR A 444 64.07 -6.04 -35.38
C THR A 444 63.72 -4.67 -34.81
N LEU A 445 64.69 -3.74 -34.84
CA LEU A 445 64.51 -2.34 -34.49
C LEU A 445 64.84 -1.48 -35.71
N SER A 446 63.89 -0.68 -36.17
CA SER A 446 64.09 0.21 -37.32
C SER A 446 64.95 1.44 -36.99
N GLY A 447 65.08 1.76 -35.70
CA GLY A 447 65.93 2.83 -35.18
C GLY A 447 67.32 2.39 -34.74
N ALA A 448 68.21 3.36 -34.48
CA ALA A 448 69.49 3.09 -33.85
C ALA A 448 69.34 2.91 -32.32
N LEU A 449 70.06 1.94 -31.76
CA LEU A 449 70.22 1.85 -30.30
C LEU A 449 71.13 2.98 -29.81
N THR A 450 70.55 4.06 -29.32
CA THR A 450 71.31 5.18 -28.75
C THR A 450 71.51 4.96 -27.25
N GLN A 451 72.76 4.79 -26.79
CA GLN A 451 73.09 4.90 -25.37
C GLN A 451 73.39 6.37 -25.05
N PRO A 452 72.63 7.02 -24.15
CA PRO A 452 72.80 8.45 -23.87
C PRO A 452 74.16 8.82 -23.23
N ASP A 453 74.92 7.83 -22.74
CA ASP A 453 76.20 8.03 -22.05
C ASP A 453 77.41 7.46 -22.81
N LEU A 454 77.24 6.99 -24.05
CA LEU A 454 78.33 6.38 -24.83
C LEU A 454 79.57 7.30 -24.93
N PRO A 455 79.43 8.61 -25.20
CA PRO A 455 80.58 9.51 -25.27
C PRO A 455 81.33 9.64 -23.94
N ASN A 456 80.64 9.70 -22.80
CA ASN A 456 81.27 9.81 -21.49
C ASN A 456 81.95 8.49 -21.09
N ARG A 457 81.34 7.35 -21.42
CA ARG A 457 81.95 6.03 -21.21
C ARG A 457 83.21 5.84 -22.06
N ILE A 458 83.21 6.32 -23.31
CA ILE A 458 84.40 6.31 -24.18
C ILE A 458 85.47 7.25 -23.63
N GLN A 459 85.11 8.45 -23.15
CA GLN A 459 86.06 9.36 -22.52
C GLN A 459 86.67 8.77 -21.25
N GLU A 460 85.86 8.12 -20.41
CA GLU A 460 86.33 7.47 -19.19
C GLU A 460 87.21 6.25 -19.50
N GLN A 461 86.86 5.44 -20.50
CA GLN A 461 87.73 4.37 -20.97
C GLN A 461 89.06 4.90 -21.51
N ASN A 462 89.04 5.99 -22.29
CA ASN A 462 90.27 6.62 -22.80
C ASN A 462 91.12 7.21 -21.67
N ARG A 463 90.50 7.77 -20.61
CA ARG A 463 91.20 8.23 -19.40
C ARG A 463 91.88 7.07 -18.70
N ILE A 464 91.16 5.97 -18.46
CA ILE A 464 91.70 4.75 -17.82
C ILE A 464 92.86 4.17 -18.66
N ILE A 465 92.72 4.13 -19.98
CA ILE A 465 93.78 3.66 -20.90
C ILE A 465 95.02 4.55 -20.78
N SER A 466 94.86 5.87 -20.72
CA SER A 466 95.98 6.81 -20.55
C SER A 466 96.70 6.61 -19.22
N GLU A 467 95.96 6.46 -18.12
CA GLU A 467 96.54 6.24 -16.79
C GLU A 467 97.28 4.90 -16.69
N GLN A 468 96.75 3.85 -17.33
CA GLN A 468 97.44 2.57 -17.41
C GLN A 468 98.72 2.66 -18.24
N GLN A 469 98.73 3.43 -19.33
CA GLN A 469 99.93 3.62 -20.14
C GLN A 469 101.03 4.35 -19.35
N GLU A 470 100.69 5.39 -18.60
CA GLU A 470 101.65 6.06 -17.71
C GLU A 470 102.24 5.12 -16.65
N GLN A 471 101.43 4.21 -16.09
CA GLN A 471 101.91 3.20 -15.15
C GLN A 471 102.85 2.18 -15.80
N ILE A 472 102.57 1.78 -17.05
CA ILE A 472 103.44 0.89 -17.83
C ILE A 472 104.78 1.58 -18.09
N ASP A 473 104.76 2.82 -18.58
CA ASP A 473 105.98 3.59 -18.88
C ASP A 473 106.84 3.78 -17.61
N ALA A 474 106.20 4.01 -16.45
CA ALA A 474 106.89 4.11 -15.17
C ALA A 474 107.49 2.78 -14.70
N LEU A 475 106.80 1.65 -14.93
CA LEU A 475 107.33 0.32 -14.63
C LEU A 475 108.50 -0.05 -15.55
N GLU A 476 108.41 0.29 -16.84
CA GLU A 476 109.49 0.10 -17.81
C GLU A 476 110.74 0.90 -17.43
N ALA A 477 110.58 2.15 -16.99
CA ALA A 477 111.69 2.97 -16.50
C ALA A 477 112.37 2.36 -15.26
N ARG A 478 111.58 1.87 -14.28
CA ARG A 478 112.13 1.22 -13.08
C ARG A 478 112.79 -0.12 -13.39
N LEU A 479 112.27 -0.86 -14.37
CA LEU A 479 112.89 -2.08 -14.85
C LEU A 479 114.25 -1.77 -15.48
N ALA A 480 114.34 -0.73 -16.31
CA ALA A 480 115.61 -0.30 -16.90
C ALA A 480 116.63 0.14 -15.83
N GLU A 481 116.20 0.84 -14.78
CA GLU A 481 117.07 1.18 -13.63
C GLU A 481 117.55 -0.06 -12.88
N LEU A 482 116.67 -1.05 -12.66
CA LEU A 482 117.03 -2.31 -12.01
C LEU A 482 117.97 -3.15 -12.89
N GLU A 483 117.76 -3.19 -14.20
CA GLU A 483 118.65 -3.85 -15.16
C GLU A 483 120.04 -3.19 -15.17
N ALA A 484 120.10 -1.85 -15.12
CA ALA A 484 121.35 -1.12 -15.01
C ALA A 484 122.08 -1.40 -13.67
N ALA A 485 121.35 -1.40 -12.55
CA ALA A 485 121.91 -1.73 -11.24
C ALA A 485 122.38 -3.19 -11.15
N LEU A 486 121.63 -4.12 -11.76
CA LEU A 486 122.04 -5.53 -11.84
C LEU A 486 123.30 -5.69 -12.68
N ALA A 487 123.41 -4.98 -13.81
CA ALA A 487 124.62 -4.97 -14.63
C ALA A 487 125.84 -4.45 -13.86
N GLU A 488 125.67 -3.42 -13.01
CA GLU A 488 126.71 -2.89 -12.14
C GLU A 488 127.12 -3.88 -11.03
N ILE A 489 126.16 -4.61 -10.44
CA ILE A 489 126.43 -5.67 -9.46
C ILE A 489 127.18 -6.84 -10.09
N VAL A 490 126.76 -7.28 -11.28
CA VAL A 490 127.43 -8.37 -12.02
C VAL A 490 128.87 -7.98 -12.35
N ALA A 491 129.10 -6.75 -12.83
CA ALA A 491 130.43 -6.23 -13.11
C ALA A 491 131.35 -6.18 -11.88
N ASN A 492 130.79 -5.94 -10.68
CA ASN A 492 131.54 -5.91 -9.41
C ASN A 492 131.74 -7.29 -8.76
N SER A 493 131.20 -8.38 -9.34
CA SER A 493 131.31 -9.74 -8.80
C SER A 493 132.32 -10.65 -9.53
N GLU A 494 132.95 -10.13 -10.58
CA GLU A 494 133.99 -10.82 -11.38
C GLU A 494 135.43 -10.41 -11.03
N ASP A 495 135.63 -9.53 -10.04
CA ASP A 495 136.90 -9.23 -9.35
C ASP A 495 136.97 -9.94 -7.98
#